data_AF-A0AAW2D6E4-F1
#
_entry.id   AF-A0AAW2D6E4-F1
#
_cell.length_a   1.000
_cell.length_b   1.000
_cell.length_c   1.000
_cell.angle_alpha   90.00
_cell.angle_beta   90.00
_cell.angle_gamma   90.00
#
_symmetry.space_group_name_H-M   'P 1'
#
loop_
_entity.id
_entity.type
_entity.pdbx_description
1 polymer ?
#
loop_
_entity_poly.entity_id
_entity_poly.type
_entity_poly.pdbx_seq_one_letter_code
_entity_poly.pdbx_strand_id
1 'polypeptide(L)'
;DKNTGIWDEVSVSITGRVKIIDPHLVSSFFDDYKRVYLHATTELENRRAWVAECSLNIQVTMGVEGNICLVQHLQTQNLSFPSGSHMQYTFPE
;
A
#
# COMPACT_ATOMS: atom_id res chain seq x y z
N ASP A 1 -23.70 -25.59 21.55
CA ASP A 1 -23.18 -24.22 21.36
C ASP A 1 -23.46 -23.80 19.93
N LYS A 2 -24.18 -22.68 19.69
CA LYS A 2 -24.69 -22.30 18.35
C LYS A 2 -23.83 -21.25 17.63
N ASN A 3 -22.67 -20.91 18.19
CA ASN A 3 -21.78 -19.85 17.71
C ASN A 3 -20.43 -20.38 17.17
N THR A 4 -20.38 -21.62 16.69
CA THR A 4 -19.17 -22.18 16.05
C THR A 4 -19.26 -22.05 14.52
N GLY A 5 -18.32 -21.33 13.92
CA GLY A 5 -18.25 -21.11 12.47
C GLY A 5 -17.31 -19.95 12.10
N ILE A 6 -17.07 -19.77 10.80
CA ILE A 6 -16.51 -18.54 10.25
C ILE A 6 -17.70 -17.57 10.13
N TRP A 7 -17.68 -16.48 10.90
CA TRP A 7 -18.80 -15.52 11.00
C TRP A 7 -18.56 -14.23 10.22
N ASP A 8 -17.34 -14.06 9.70
CA ASP A 8 -16.88 -12.89 8.95
C ASP A 8 -16.33 -13.30 7.58
N GLU A 9 -16.14 -12.31 6.71
CA GLU A 9 -15.53 -12.51 5.40
C GLU A 9 -14.14 -13.14 5.55
N VAL A 10 -13.90 -14.20 4.78
CA VAL A 10 -12.59 -14.80 4.61
C VAL A 10 -12.19 -14.65 3.15
N SER A 11 -11.06 -14.00 2.93
CA SER A 11 -10.44 -13.89 1.61
C SER A 11 -9.11 -14.65 1.59
N VAL A 12 -8.81 -15.22 0.42
CA VAL A 12 -7.50 -15.79 0.10
C VAL A 12 -6.92 -14.97 -1.04
N SER A 13 -5.74 -14.43 -0.85
CA SER A 13 -5.02 -13.67 -1.88
C SER A 13 -3.66 -14.30 -2.15
N ILE A 14 -3.27 -14.30 -3.43
CA ILE A 14 -1.93 -14.67 -3.86
C ILE A 14 -1.16 -13.37 -4.02
N THR A 15 -0.16 -13.16 -3.18
CA THR A 15 0.69 -11.97 -3.25
C THR A 15 1.89 -12.23 -4.14
N GLY A 16 2.50 -11.14 -4.63
CA GLY A 16 3.74 -11.20 -5.41
C GLY A 16 4.95 -11.67 -4.62
N ARG A 17 6.16 -11.44 -5.17
CA ARG A 17 7.43 -11.82 -4.53
C ARG A 17 7.63 -11.14 -3.16
N VAL A 18 7.16 -9.89 -3.05
CA VAL A 18 7.12 -9.11 -1.82
C VAL A 18 5.66 -8.88 -1.46
N LYS A 19 5.33 -9.10 -0.19
CA LYS A 19 3.99 -8.88 0.37
C LYS A 19 3.91 -7.45 0.94
N ILE A 20 2.84 -6.75 0.62
CA ILE A 20 2.46 -5.48 1.24
C ILE A 20 1.56 -5.81 2.44
N ILE A 21 1.89 -5.26 3.59
CA ILE A 21 1.26 -5.52 4.89
C ILE A 21 0.92 -4.16 5.51
N ASP A 22 -0.23 -4.11 6.18
CA ASP A 22 -0.71 -2.96 6.95
C ASP A 22 -0.47 -1.58 6.28
N PRO A 23 -0.99 -1.37 5.05
CA PRO A 23 -0.85 -0.06 4.42
C PRO A 23 -1.66 0.98 5.19
N HIS A 24 -1.01 2.06 5.59
CA HIS A 24 -1.59 3.16 6.34
C HIS A 24 -1.39 4.48 5.59
N LEU A 25 -2.46 5.27 5.52
CA LEU A 25 -2.46 6.56 4.85
C LEU A 25 -3.07 7.61 5.78
N VAL A 26 -2.30 8.66 6.07
CA VAL A 26 -2.76 9.82 6.83
C VAL A 26 -2.75 11.04 5.92
N SER A 27 -3.85 11.79 5.91
CA SER A 27 -3.99 13.03 5.15
C SER A 27 -4.09 14.24 6.07
N SER A 28 -3.30 15.27 5.81
CA SER A 28 -3.34 16.54 6.52
C SER A 28 -3.70 17.67 5.55
N PHE A 29 -4.76 18.41 5.85
CA PHE A 29 -5.30 19.48 4.99
C PHE A 29 -4.88 20.86 5.50
N PHE A 30 -4.57 21.74 4.56
CA PHE A 30 -4.13 23.12 4.83
C PHE A 30 -4.85 24.10 3.89
N ASP A 31 -4.76 25.39 4.22
CA ASP A 31 -5.28 26.50 3.41
C ASP A 31 -6.75 26.33 2.98
N ASP A 32 -7.63 26.05 3.94
CA ASP A 32 -9.06 25.85 3.65
C ASP A 32 -9.28 24.73 2.61
N TYR A 33 -8.62 23.59 2.85
CA TYR A 33 -8.67 22.38 2.01
C TYR A 33 -8.09 22.53 0.60
N LYS A 34 -7.32 23.57 0.32
CA LYS A 34 -6.66 23.76 -0.99
C LYS A 34 -5.39 22.95 -1.17
N ARG A 35 -4.76 22.52 -0.08
CA ARG A 35 -3.56 21.68 -0.11
C ARG A 35 -3.72 20.49 0.83
N VAL A 36 -3.20 19.34 0.42
CA VAL A 36 -3.17 18.12 1.22
C VAL A 36 -1.76 17.53 1.18
N TYR A 37 -1.28 17.08 2.34
CA TYR A 37 -0.07 16.27 2.46
C TYR A 37 -0.47 14.85 2.84
N LEU A 38 0.12 13.87 2.16
CA LEU A 38 -0.17 12.46 2.36
C LEU A 38 1.05 11.80 2.99
N HIS A 39 0.87 11.24 4.17
CA HIS A 39 1.87 10.41 4.83
C HIS A 39 1.46 8.95 4.66
N ALA A 40 2.17 8.23 3.81
CA ALA A 40 1.88 6.85 3.47
C ALA A 40 2.96 5.92 4.01
N THR A 41 2.57 4.97 4.85
CA THR A 41 3.45 3.95 5.41
C THR A 41 2.90 2.55 5.12
N THR A 42 3.78 1.57 5.00
CA THR A 42 3.39 0.17 4.85
C THR A 42 4.52 -0.73 5.30
N GLU A 43 4.18 -1.94 5.72
CA GLU A 43 5.14 -3.00 5.94
C GLU A 43 5.34 -3.83 4.67
N LEU A 44 6.58 -4.19 4.39
CA LEU A 44 6.98 -4.95 3.21
C LEU A 44 7.75 -6.18 3.65
N GLU A 45 7.35 -7.34 3.13
CA GLU A 45 7.92 -8.63 3.53
C GLU A 45 8.35 -9.46 2.32
N ASN A 46 9.62 -9.85 2.29
CA ASN A 46 10.16 -10.79 1.32
C ASN A 46 10.47 -12.13 1.99
N ARG A 47 9.55 -13.10 1.90
CA ARG A 47 9.75 -14.47 2.43
C ARG A 47 10.58 -15.39 1.52
N ARG A 48 11.10 -14.89 0.40
CA ARG A 48 11.89 -15.70 -0.53
C ARG A 48 13.33 -15.83 -0.05
N ALA A 49 14.02 -16.84 -0.58
CA ALA A 49 15.43 -17.13 -0.30
C ALA A 49 16.41 -16.26 -1.12
N TRP A 50 15.91 -15.27 -1.86
CA TRP A 50 16.71 -14.39 -2.72
C TRP A 50 16.25 -12.94 -2.60
N VAL A 51 17.15 -12.02 -2.97
CA VAL A 51 16.88 -10.58 -3.02
C VAL A 51 15.81 -10.28 -4.06
N ALA A 52 14.81 -9.46 -3.71
CA ALA A 52 13.76 -9.04 -4.62
C ALA A 52 13.95 -7.56 -4.98
N GLU A 53 14.23 -7.28 -6.25
CA GLU A 53 14.20 -5.94 -6.82
C GLU A 53 12.77 -5.59 -7.22
N CYS A 54 12.22 -4.49 -6.71
CA CYS A 54 10.84 -4.10 -6.91
C CYS A 54 10.70 -2.59 -7.09
N SER A 55 9.67 -2.17 -7.83
CA SER A 55 9.24 -0.77 -7.90
C SER A 55 7.95 -0.64 -7.08
N LEU A 56 8.04 0.06 -5.96
CA LEU A 56 6.89 0.39 -5.12
C LEU A 56 6.25 1.68 -5.65
N ASN A 57 4.95 1.64 -5.91
CA ASN A 57 4.21 2.75 -6.50
C ASN A 57 3.10 3.21 -5.55
N ILE A 58 2.99 4.53 -5.37
CA ILE A 58 1.79 5.14 -4.80
C ILE A 58 1.15 6.03 -5.85
N GLN A 59 -0.16 5.87 -6.02
CA GLN A 59 -0.94 6.60 -7.01
C GLN A 59 -2.13 7.27 -6.32
N VAL A 60 -2.26 8.57 -6.52
CA VAL A 60 -3.41 9.35 -6.07
C VAL A 60 -4.27 9.64 -7.27
N THR A 61 -5.50 9.16 -7.24
CA THR A 61 -6.48 9.37 -8.31
C THR A 61 -7.69 10.11 -7.81
N MET A 62 -8.23 10.98 -8.67
CA MET A 62 -9.53 11.59 -8.48
C MET A 62 -10.53 10.88 -9.39
N GLY A 63 -11.56 10.28 -8.79
CA GLY A 63 -12.66 9.69 -9.55
C GLY A 63 -13.37 10.76 -10.37
N VAL A 64 -13.66 10.46 -11.63
CA VAL A 64 -14.61 11.22 -12.44
C VAL A 64 -15.87 10.36 -12.65
N GLU A 65 -16.71 10.72 -13.62
CA GLU A 65 -17.92 9.96 -13.90
C GLU A 65 -17.61 8.54 -14.43
N GLY A 66 -18.29 7.53 -13.89
CA GLY A 66 -18.13 6.13 -14.28
C GLY A 66 -16.83 5.48 -13.74
N ASN A 67 -16.17 4.68 -14.59
CA ASN A 67 -14.93 3.95 -14.26
C ASN A 67 -13.65 4.70 -14.69
N ILE A 68 -13.76 6.01 -14.96
CA ILE A 68 -12.62 6.82 -15.39
C ILE A 68 -12.06 7.53 -14.14
N CYS A 69 -10.73 7.59 -14.04
CA CYS A 69 -10.03 8.27 -12.96
C CYS A 69 -8.94 9.18 -13.54
N LEU A 70 -8.81 10.39 -13.00
CA LEU A 70 -7.69 11.29 -13.29
C LEU A 70 -6.54 10.99 -12.32
N VAL A 71 -5.35 10.69 -12.84
CA VAL A 71 -4.14 10.51 -12.02
C VAL A 71 -3.61 11.89 -11.62
N GLN A 72 -3.69 12.20 -10.33
CA GLN A 72 -3.22 13.47 -9.76
C GLN A 72 -1.75 13.38 -9.36
N HIS A 73 -1.34 12.23 -8.82
CA HIS A 73 0.03 12.00 -8.39
C HIS A 73 0.41 10.55 -8.61
N LEU A 74 1.66 10.32 -9.05
CA LEU A 74 2.27 9.01 -9.15
C LEU A 74 3.71 9.13 -8.70
N GLN A 75 4.09 8.35 -7.71
CA GLN A 75 5.45 8.28 -7.21
C GLN A 75 5.90 6.83 -7.18
N THR A 76 7.10 6.62 -7.73
CA THR A 76 7.71 5.29 -7.85
C THR A 76 9.03 5.28 -7.09
N GLN A 77 9.23 4.25 -6.28
CA GLN A 77 10.42 4.03 -5.49
C GLN A 77 11.00 2.66 -5.82
N ASN A 78 12.24 2.64 -6.31
CA ASN A 78 12.93 1.39 -6.63
C ASN A 78 13.65 0.89 -5.38
N LEU A 79 13.29 -0.30 -4.93
CA LEU A 79 13.71 -0.87 -3.66
C LEU A 79 14.26 -2.28 -3.87
N SER A 80 15.33 -2.58 -3.14
CA SER A 80 15.93 -3.92 -3.04
C SER A 80 15.57 -4.52 -1.69
N PHE A 81 14.84 -5.63 -1.70
CA PHE A 81 14.38 -6.33 -0.49
C PHE A 81 15.25 -7.57 -0.25
N PRO A 82 16.06 -7.59 0.83
CA PRO A 82 16.85 -8.77 1.17
C PRO A 82 15.98 -10.02 1.38
N SER A 83 16.58 -11.19 1.19
CA SER A 83 15.96 -12.48 1.49
C SER A 83 15.49 -12.54 2.95
N GLY A 84 14.27 -12.99 3.19
CA GLY A 84 13.70 -13.13 4.55
C GLY A 84 13.48 -11.82 5.30
N SER A 85 13.51 -10.67 4.61
CA SER A 85 13.37 -9.36 5.25
C SER A 85 11.91 -8.98 5.49
N HIS A 86 11.71 -8.23 6.57
CA HIS A 86 10.48 -7.51 6.89
C HIS A 86 10.87 -6.09 7.32
N MET A 87 10.31 -5.08 6.67
CA MET A 87 10.66 -3.68 6.91
C MET A 87 9.45 -2.77 6.82
N GLN A 88 9.45 -1.70 7.60
CA GLN A 88 8.51 -0.60 7.43
C GLN A 88 9.07 0.36 6.39
N TYR A 89 8.23 0.80 5.46
CA TYR A 89 8.55 1.78 4.44
C TYR A 89 7.59 2.97 4.53
N THR A 90 8.16 4.17 4.48
CA THR A 90 7.42 5.42 4.39
C THR A 90 7.75 6.08 3.06
N PHE A 91 6.74 6.42 2.28
CA PHE A 91 6.97 7.17 1.05
C PHE A 91 7.50 8.57 1.38
N PRO A 92 8.51 9.07 0.63
CA PRO A 92 9.00 10.42 0.83
C PRO A 92 7.95 11.44 0.42
N GLU A 93 7.84 12.53 1.19
CA GLU A 93 6.95 13.68 0.95
C GLU A 93 7.35 14.53 -0.26
#